data_AF-A0A0B1SQ88-F1
#
_entry.id   AF-A0A0B1SQ88-F1
#
_cell.length_a   1.000
_cell.length_b   1.000
_cell.length_c   1.000
_cell.angle_alpha   90.00
_cell.angle_beta   90.00
_cell.angle_gamma   90.00
#
_symmetry.space_group_name_H-M   'P 1'
#
loop_
_entity.id
_entity.type
_entity.pdbx_description
1 polymer ?
#
loop_
_entity_poly.entity_id
_entity_poly.type
_entity_poly.pdbx_seq_one_letter_code
_entity_poly.pdbx_strand_id
1 'polypeptide(L)'
;MGALEQFSLDVMQCEMFTARCPVPGFDHNTLPMTFAHLRQLLELVMSNDWTSYLAEYGQENGTYVRVSPSTATQLLEKIIEFEKKSTGFFGINKGDRKKLLDTIIRQLRALSAQ
;
A
#
# COMPACT_ATOMS: atom_id res chain seq x y z
N MET A 1 2.81 -14.15 -5.27
CA MET A 1 2.96 -13.38 -4.02
C MET A 1 4.39 -13.38 -3.48
N GLY A 2 5.21 -14.41 -3.77
CA GLY A 2 6.58 -14.49 -3.23
C GLY A 2 7.51 -13.28 -3.41
N ALA A 3 7.49 -12.58 -4.56
CA ALA A 3 8.33 -11.39 -4.74
C ALA A 3 7.92 -10.21 -3.84
N LEU A 4 6.61 -10.02 -3.61
CA LEU A 4 6.10 -8.95 -2.77
C LEU A 4 6.30 -9.26 -1.29
N GLU A 5 6.15 -10.53 -0.91
CA GLU A 5 6.49 -11.03 0.43
C GLU A 5 7.98 -10.82 0.73
N GLN A 6 8.86 -11.18 -0.21
CA GLN A 6 10.30 -10.95 -0.08
C GLN A 6 10.61 -9.46 0.05
N PHE A 7 9.99 -8.60 -0.77
CA PHE A 7 10.18 -7.17 -0.65
C PHE A 7 9.73 -6.62 0.72
N SER A 8 8.64 -7.14 1.29
CA SER A 8 8.20 -6.77 2.65
C SER A 8 9.21 -7.18 3.73
N LEU A 9 9.86 -8.35 3.57
CA LEU A 9 10.96 -8.78 4.43
C LEU A 9 12.19 -7.88 4.27
N ASP A 10 12.55 -7.51 3.04
CA ASP A 10 13.68 -6.62 2.78
C ASP A 10 13.47 -5.23 3.43
N VAL A 11 12.25 -4.68 3.34
CA VAL A 11 11.87 -3.44 4.03
C VAL A 11 11.97 -3.60 5.55
N MET A 12 11.55 -4.74 6.10
CA MET A 12 11.67 -5.02 7.54
C MET A 12 13.14 -5.02 8.00
N GLN A 13 14.04 -5.57 7.18
CA GLN A 13 15.47 -5.55 7.46
C GLN A 13 16.03 -4.13 7.46
N CYS A 14 15.60 -3.28 6.51
CA CYS A 14 15.98 -1.87 6.49
C CYS A 14 15.48 -1.10 7.73
N GLU A 15 14.23 -1.32 8.14
CA GLU A 15 13.68 -0.73 9.36
C GLU A 15 14.49 -1.12 10.59
N MET A 16 14.77 -2.42 10.76
CA MET A 16 15.59 -2.89 11.88
C MET A 16 17.01 -2.36 11.85
N PHE A 17 17.62 -2.22 10.68
CA PHE A 17 18.94 -1.61 10.53
C PHE A 17 18.93 -0.16 11.02
N THR A 18 17.98 0.65 10.54
CA THR A 18 17.87 2.06 10.97
C THR A 18 17.57 2.22 12.46
N ALA A 19 16.83 1.30 13.07
CA ALA A 19 16.55 1.32 14.50
C ALA A 19 17.77 0.93 15.36
N ARG A 20 18.71 0.14 14.82
CA ARG A 20 19.88 -0.38 15.55
C ARG A 20 21.16 0.41 15.32
N CYS A 21 21.19 1.28 14.32
CA CYS A 21 22.37 2.07 13.96
C CYS A 21 22.14 3.55 14.23
N PRO A 22 22.21 4.00 15.51
CA PRO A 22 22.04 5.41 15.84
C PRO A 22 23.16 6.24 15.20
N VAL A 23 22.77 7.33 14.56
CA VAL A 23 23.70 8.28 13.93
C VAL A 23 23.84 9.50 14.85
N PRO A 24 25.07 9.87 15.27
CA PRO A 24 25.28 11.06 16.10
C PRO A 24 24.63 12.30 15.49
N GLY A 25 23.85 13.02 16.31
CA GLY A 25 23.14 14.23 15.89
C GLY A 25 21.75 14.00 15.27
N PHE A 26 21.30 12.75 15.13
CA PHE A 26 19.94 12.42 14.70
C PHE A 26 19.11 11.84 15.85
N ASP A 27 17.80 12.16 15.86
CA ASP A 27 16.87 11.48 16.75
C ASP A 27 16.70 10.01 16.33
N HIS A 28 16.54 9.12 17.31
CA HIS A 28 16.47 7.67 17.11
C HIS A 28 15.33 7.25 16.16
N ASN A 29 14.25 8.04 16.10
CA ASN A 29 13.13 7.74 15.23
C ASN A 29 13.27 8.35 13.84
N THR A 30 14.24 9.24 13.60
CA THR A 30 14.34 9.95 12.31
C THR A 30 14.55 8.99 11.14
N LEU A 31 15.48 8.04 11.27
CA LEU A 31 15.79 7.10 10.20
C LEU A 31 14.68 6.04 10.02
N PRO A 32 14.16 5.37 11.07
CA PRO A 32 13.02 4.47 10.93
C PRO A 32 11.80 5.11 10.26
N MET A 33 11.53 6.39 10.56
CA MET A 33 10.40 7.12 9.98
C MET A 33 10.48 7.28 8.46
N THR A 34 11.66 7.17 7.85
CA THR A 34 11.81 7.20 6.39
C THR A 34 11.15 6.00 5.69
N PHE A 35 11.01 4.87 6.39
CA PHE A 35 10.38 3.66 5.88
C PHE A 35 8.88 3.56 6.20
N ALA A 36 8.38 4.38 7.13
CA ALA A 36 7.00 4.27 7.62
C ALA A 36 5.94 4.41 6.51
N HIS A 37 6.16 5.29 5.52
CA HIS A 37 5.27 5.40 4.37
C HIS A 37 5.30 4.11 3.51
N LEU A 38 6.48 3.58 3.22
CA LEU A 38 6.62 2.35 2.42
C LEU A 38 6.01 1.13 3.11
N ARG A 39 6.19 1.01 4.43
CA ARG A 39 5.58 -0.03 5.28
C ARG A 39 4.06 -0.01 5.19
N GLN A 40 3.44 1.15 5.43
CA GLN A 40 1.99 1.28 5.36
C GLN A 40 1.45 0.99 3.95
N LEU A 41 2.16 1.43 2.90
CA LEU A 41 1.78 1.14 1.52
C LEU A 41 1.82 -0.35 1.21
N LEU A 42 2.85 -1.05 1.69
CA LEU A 42 2.98 -2.50 1.52
C LEU A 42 1.89 -3.26 2.26
N GLU A 43 1.62 -2.89 3.51
CA GLU A 43 0.57 -3.50 4.31
C GLU A 43 -0.80 -3.34 3.67
N LEU A 44 -1.14 -2.13 3.19
CA LEU A 44 -2.40 -1.86 2.48
C LEU A 44 -2.60 -2.79 1.29
N VAL A 45 -1.55 -2.96 0.48
CA VAL A 45 -1.61 -3.74 -0.76
C VAL A 45 -1.60 -5.24 -0.52
N MET A 46 -0.77 -5.71 0.43
CA MET A 46 -0.67 -7.12 0.76
C MET A 46 -1.92 -7.64 1.47
N SER A 47 -2.54 -6.83 2.33
CA SER A 47 -3.80 -7.16 3.02
C SER A 47 -5.05 -6.90 2.16
N ASN A 48 -4.91 -6.14 1.06
CA ASN A 48 -6.02 -5.68 0.23
C ASN A 48 -7.07 -4.87 1.04
N ASP A 49 -6.61 -4.12 2.05
CA ASP A 49 -7.46 -3.39 3.01
C ASP A 49 -7.88 -1.99 2.52
N TRP A 50 -8.36 -1.93 1.29
CA TRP A 50 -8.78 -0.68 0.66
C TRP A 50 -10.01 -0.06 1.33
N THR A 51 -10.87 -0.89 1.94
CA THR A 51 -12.09 -0.41 2.61
C THR A 51 -11.73 0.41 3.84
N SER A 52 -10.83 -0.09 4.69
CA SER A 52 -10.39 0.65 5.88
C SER A 52 -9.60 1.89 5.49
N TYR A 53 -8.74 1.80 4.47
CA TYR A 53 -8.04 2.96 3.91
C TYR A 53 -9.00 4.10 3.53
N LEU A 54 -10.07 3.78 2.79
CA LEU A 54 -11.04 4.77 2.34
C LEU A 54 -11.90 5.32 3.48
N ALA A 55 -12.27 4.48 4.46
CA ALA A 55 -13.09 4.89 5.60
C ALA A 55 -12.35 5.79 6.59
N GLU A 56 -11.05 5.56 6.74
CA GLU A 56 -10.18 6.27 7.68
C GLU A 56 -9.43 7.45 7.03
N TYR A 57 -9.58 7.65 5.71
CA TYR A 57 -8.88 8.72 5.00
C TYR A 57 -9.22 10.10 5.59
N GLY A 58 -8.18 10.87 5.93
CA GLY A 58 -8.31 12.19 6.56
C GLY A 58 -8.45 12.15 8.09
N GLN A 59 -8.52 10.98 8.72
CA GLN A 59 -8.48 10.86 10.17
C GLN A 59 -7.02 10.86 10.67
N GLU A 60 -6.75 11.54 11.79
CA GLU A 60 -5.39 11.63 12.36
C GLU A 60 -4.86 10.29 12.89
N ASN A 61 -5.76 9.38 13.28
CA ASN A 61 -5.42 8.07 13.88
C ASN A 61 -5.68 6.88 12.94
N GLY A 62 -5.83 7.13 11.64
CA GLY A 62 -6.04 6.06 10.66
C GLY A 62 -4.84 5.12 10.54
N THR A 63 -5.09 3.90 10.07
CA THR A 63 -4.08 2.85 9.90
C THR A 63 -3.02 3.23 8.86
N TYR A 64 -3.45 3.92 7.80
CA TYR A 64 -2.66 4.19 6.59
C TYR A 64 -2.45 5.69 6.32
N VAL A 65 -2.35 6.50 7.39
CA VAL A 65 -2.28 7.98 7.32
C VAL A 65 -1.13 8.50 6.45
N ARG A 66 -0.06 7.73 6.27
CA ARG A 66 1.11 8.15 5.48
C ARG A 66 0.97 7.82 3.99
N VAL A 67 -0.03 7.03 3.60
CA VAL A 67 -0.24 6.62 2.22
C VAL A 67 -1.04 7.68 1.48
N SER A 68 -0.43 8.32 0.49
CA SER A 68 -1.12 9.29 -0.34
C SER A 68 -2.12 8.62 -1.29
N PRO A 69 -3.28 9.25 -1.58
CA PRO A 69 -4.23 8.71 -2.55
C PRO A 69 -3.64 8.57 -3.94
N SER A 70 -2.71 9.46 -4.32
CA SER A 70 -2.06 9.43 -5.63
C SER A 70 -1.16 8.20 -5.77
N THR A 71 -0.35 7.88 -4.77
CA THR A 71 0.48 6.66 -4.75
C THR A 71 -0.37 5.39 -4.70
N ALA A 72 -1.41 5.38 -3.84
CA ALA A 72 -2.36 4.27 -3.76
C ALA A 72 -3.07 4.02 -5.11
N THR A 73 -3.50 5.08 -5.79
CA THR A 73 -4.11 5.01 -7.12
C THR A 73 -3.18 4.36 -8.14
N GLN A 74 -1.95 4.89 -8.27
CA GLN A 74 -0.97 4.37 -9.24
C GLN A 74 -0.68 2.88 -9.03
N LEU A 75 -0.56 2.46 -7.77
CA LEU A 75 -0.28 1.07 -7.44
C LEU A 75 -1.49 0.16 -7.75
N LEU A 76 -2.70 0.60 -7.39
CA LEU A 76 -3.93 -0.14 -7.69
C LEU A 76 -4.15 -0.30 -9.20
N GLU A 77 -3.83 0.72 -10.00
CA GLU A 77 -3.87 0.64 -11.47
C GLU A 77 -2.97 -0.49 -11.99
N LYS A 78 -1.76 -0.62 -11.44
CA LYS A 78 -0.81 -1.69 -11.81
C LYS A 78 -1.30 -3.07 -11.40
N ILE A 79 -1.93 -3.19 -10.22
CA ILE A 79 -2.52 -4.45 -9.76
C ILE A 79 -3.66 -4.87 -10.70
N ILE A 80 -4.56 -3.96 -11.05
CA ILE A 80 -5.67 -4.23 -11.99
C ILE A 80 -5.13 -4.60 -13.38
N GLU A 81 -4.10 -3.91 -13.88
CA GLU A 81 -3.45 -4.22 -15.16
C GLU A 81 -2.85 -5.64 -15.15
N PHE A 82 -2.18 -6.00 -14.07
CA PHE A 82 -1.62 -7.34 -13.88
C PHE A 82 -2.72 -8.41 -13.80
N GLU A 83 -3.79 -8.17 -13.04
CA GLU A 83 -4.93 -9.08 -12.97
C GLU A 83 -5.55 -9.27 -14.37
N LYS A 84 -5.74 -8.21 -15.15
CA LYS A 84 -6.25 -8.31 -16.54
C LYS A 84 -5.36 -9.19 -17.42
N LYS A 85 -4.04 -9.01 -17.38
CA LYS A 85 -3.05 -9.81 -18.14
C LYS A 85 -3.02 -11.27 -17.68
N SER A 86 -3.16 -11.51 -16.38
CA SER A 86 -3.16 -12.86 -15.79
C SER A 86 -4.46 -13.64 -16.05
N THR A 87 -5.57 -12.96 -16.38
CA THR A 87 -6.92 -13.56 -16.47
C THR A 87 -7.19 -14.34 -17.77
N GLY A 88 -6.19 -14.61 -18.58
CA GLY A 88 -6.34 -15.21 -19.91
C GLY A 88 -7.01 -16.59 -20.03
N PHE A 89 -7.41 -17.32 -18.97
CA PHE A 89 -7.96 -18.68 -19.17
C PHE A 89 -9.04 -19.23 -18.20
N PHE A 90 -9.17 -18.87 -16.92
CA PHE A 90 -10.22 -19.47 -16.05
C PHE A 90 -10.62 -18.56 -14.85
N GLY A 91 -11.92 -18.46 -14.55
CA GLY A 91 -12.41 -18.01 -13.24
C GLY A 91 -13.79 -17.32 -13.20
N ILE A 92 -14.84 -18.06 -12.84
CA ILE A 92 -16.25 -17.64 -12.76
C ILE A 92 -16.56 -16.75 -11.52
N ASN A 93 -15.65 -16.65 -10.53
CA ASN A 93 -15.81 -15.80 -9.32
C ASN A 93 -15.05 -14.45 -9.38
N LYS A 94 -14.53 -14.04 -10.54
CA LYS A 94 -13.68 -12.83 -10.67
C LYS A 94 -14.45 -11.53 -10.96
N GLY A 95 -15.74 -11.61 -11.27
CA GLY A 95 -16.56 -10.45 -11.64
C GLY A 95 -16.70 -9.43 -10.51
N ASP A 96 -17.02 -9.89 -9.30
CA ASP A 96 -17.29 -8.98 -8.18
C ASP A 96 -16.02 -8.37 -7.60
N ARG A 97 -14.91 -9.13 -7.56
CA ARG A 97 -13.59 -8.59 -7.22
C ARG A 97 -13.18 -7.47 -8.18
N LYS A 98 -13.38 -7.67 -9.49
CA LYS A 98 -13.08 -6.65 -10.49
C LYS A 98 -13.94 -5.40 -10.30
N LYS A 99 -15.25 -5.55 -10.07
CA LYS A 99 -16.15 -4.42 -9.78
C LYS A 99 -15.75 -3.68 -8.51
N LEU A 100 -15.32 -4.40 -7.48
CA LEU A 100 -14.84 -3.80 -6.24
C LEU A 100 -13.59 -2.94 -6.50
N LEU A 101 -12.57 -3.47 -7.18
CA LEU A 101 -11.35 -2.72 -7.52
C LEU A 101 -11.65 -1.52 -8.43
N ASP A 102 -12.56 -1.68 -9.40
CA ASP A 102 -13.03 -0.58 -10.27
C ASP A 102 -13.80 0.50 -9.48
N THR A 103 -14.45 0.14 -8.37
CA THR A 103 -15.14 1.10 -7.49
C THR A 103 -14.13 1.83 -6.62
N ILE A 104 -13.22 1.09 -5.97
CA ILE A 104 -12.15 1.64 -5.13
C ILE A 104 -11.32 2.64 -5.94
N ILE A 105 -10.94 2.32 -7.17
CA ILE A 105 -10.09 3.21 -7.97
C ILE A 105 -10.77 4.52 -8.36
N ARG A 106 -12.10 4.49 -8.56
CA ARG A 106 -12.88 5.72 -8.79
C ARG A 106 -12.89 6.58 -7.54
N GLN A 107 -13.07 5.98 -6.36
CA GLN A 107 -13.03 6.68 -5.09
C GLN A 107 -11.64 7.26 -4.81
N LEU A 108 -10.57 6.48 -5.02
CA LEU A 108 -9.19 6.95 -4.87
C LEU A 108 -8.87 8.14 -5.80
N ARG A 109 -9.33 8.09 -7.05
CA ARG A 109 -9.16 9.22 -7.99
C ARG A 109 -9.87 10.48 -7.51
N ALA A 110 -11.08 10.35 -6.99
CA ALA A 110 -11.81 11.48 -6.42
C ALA A 110 -11.07 12.11 -5.22
N LEU A 111 -10.44 11.28 -4.38
CA LEU A 111 -9.61 11.74 -3.27
C LEU A 111 -8.28 12.36 -3.73
N SER A 112 -7.67 11.84 -4.79
CA SER A 112 -6.41 12.36 -5.34
C SER A 112 -6.53 13.69 -6.08
N ALA A 113 -7.77 14.08 -6.43
CA ALA A 113 -8.08 15.32 -7.14
C ALA A 113 -8.44 16.48 -6.19
N GLN A 114 -8.44 16.23 -4.87
CA GLN A 114 -8.57 17.22 -3.81
C GLN A 114 -7.19 17.71 -3.37
#